data_AF-A0A4Z2DW87-F1
#
_entry.id   AF-A0A4Z2DW87-F1
#
_cell.length_a   1.000
_cell.length_b   1.000
_cell.length_c   1.000
_cell.angle_alpha   90.00
_cell.angle_beta   90.00
_cell.angle_gamma   90.00
#
_symmetry.space_group_name_H-M   'P 1'
#
loop_
_entity.id
_entity.type
_entity.pdbx_description
1 polymer ?
#
loop_
_entity_poly.entity_id
_entity_poly.type
_entity_poly.pdbx_seq_one_letter_code
_entity_poly.pdbx_strand_id
1 'polypeptide(L)'
;MVLTVNGQKYNCEKSSINTFSQWLSKNPYTKSTAENFKKRRLTNVDNCISSVYVHQGEMATIPFLDTSLSISSTVPEYTSSDDATSCYIVILRCATGCSIGHLDTPLRARSFFRKSERFLFSNRNNNATIHIVGGFPDPQNLSHSVLVEILSSLVCSDLNYELGVCCIGENNICIFSDGTSHPAVLGVIYDIRTDHVNPARISWKARGPVPVLRLLRLNCVCSKEITNVYDPEKGFLSIDPFSYVRPAFINTEITSEEIRAKSTTPEQEPESYFEGQTAVHRLMFYCHNLLSWFKDGPLVFRCVLDPNKPWVPLNEASVVASEDPLTNIEI
;
A
#
# COMPACT_ATOMS: atom_id res chain seq x y z
N MET A 1 -7.56 -16.87 -17.53
CA MET A 1 -8.85 -17.35 -17.00
C MET A 1 -9.06 -16.71 -15.65
N VAL A 2 -9.75 -15.57 -15.62
CA VAL A 2 -10.95 -15.39 -14.79
C VAL A 2 -10.78 -15.21 -13.28
N LEU A 3 -11.32 -14.07 -12.81
CA LEU A 3 -11.68 -13.82 -11.42
C LEU A 3 -12.81 -14.76 -10.99
N THR A 4 -12.53 -15.59 -10.00
CA THR A 4 -13.48 -16.49 -9.35
C THR A 4 -14.06 -15.78 -8.13
N VAL A 5 -15.39 -15.68 -8.08
CA VAL A 5 -16.13 -15.07 -6.97
C VAL A 5 -17.11 -16.12 -6.48
N ASN A 6 -16.94 -16.57 -5.24
CA ASN A 6 -17.76 -17.62 -4.63
C ASN A 6 -17.79 -18.92 -5.46
N GLY A 7 -16.63 -19.36 -5.95
CA GLY A 7 -16.49 -20.54 -6.82
C GLY A 7 -17.03 -20.38 -8.25
N GLN A 8 -17.68 -19.25 -8.59
CA GLN A 8 -18.11 -18.96 -9.95
C GLN A 8 -17.07 -18.13 -10.69
N LYS A 9 -16.78 -18.54 -11.93
CA LYS A 9 -15.78 -17.92 -12.80
C LYS A 9 -16.39 -16.80 -13.65
N TYR A 10 -15.82 -15.60 -13.59
CA TYR A 10 -16.14 -14.43 -14.41
C TYR A 10 -15.03 -14.00 -15.38
N ASN A 11 -15.36 -13.99 -16.67
CA ASN A 11 -14.59 -13.31 -17.73
C ASN A 11 -15.47 -12.24 -18.35
N CYS A 12 -14.93 -11.07 -18.67
CA CYS A 12 -15.61 -10.10 -19.52
C CYS A 12 -14.62 -9.30 -20.35
N GLU A 13 -15.13 -8.76 -21.46
CA GLU A 13 -14.39 -7.82 -22.28
C GLU A 13 -14.15 -6.51 -21.52
N LYS A 14 -13.07 -5.79 -21.87
CA LYS A 14 -12.74 -4.48 -21.29
C LYS A 14 -13.90 -3.48 -21.37
N SER A 15 -14.70 -3.55 -22.43
CA SER A 15 -15.91 -2.74 -22.65
C SER A 15 -16.96 -2.91 -21.55
N SER A 16 -16.97 -4.06 -20.87
CA SER A 16 -17.98 -4.47 -19.87
C SER A 16 -17.52 -4.28 -18.42
N ILE A 17 -16.30 -3.78 -18.18
CA ILE A 17 -15.73 -3.68 -16.82
C ILE A 17 -16.53 -2.75 -15.91
N ASN A 18 -17.10 -1.67 -16.42
CA ASN A 18 -17.95 -0.79 -15.61
C ASN A 18 -19.20 -1.52 -15.10
N THR A 19 -19.88 -2.26 -15.96
CA THR A 19 -21.04 -3.10 -15.59
C THR A 19 -20.63 -4.18 -14.59
N PHE A 20 -19.47 -4.80 -14.80
CA PHE A 20 -18.93 -5.80 -13.89
C PHE A 20 -18.60 -5.21 -12.50
N SER A 21 -18.00 -4.02 -12.44
CA SER A 21 -17.72 -3.30 -11.19
C SER A 21 -19.01 -3.03 -10.40
N GLN A 22 -20.05 -2.52 -11.08
CA GLN A 22 -21.36 -2.27 -10.46
C GLN A 22 -22.01 -3.57 -9.95
N TRP A 23 -21.91 -4.65 -10.72
CA TRP A 23 -22.40 -5.95 -10.31
C TRP A 23 -21.63 -6.48 -9.10
N LEU A 24 -20.30 -6.40 -9.10
CA LEU A 24 -19.44 -6.90 -8.03
C LEU A 24 -19.74 -6.19 -6.71
N SER A 25 -19.93 -4.87 -6.74
CA SER A 25 -20.31 -4.07 -5.58
C SER A 25 -21.68 -4.43 -5.03
N LYS A 26 -22.62 -4.87 -5.89
CA LYS A 26 -23.97 -5.28 -5.47
C LYS A 26 -24.07 -6.77 -5.10
N ASN A 27 -23.06 -7.57 -5.45
CA ASN A 27 -23.05 -9.01 -5.25
C ASN A 27 -23.18 -9.38 -3.76
N PRO A 28 -24.09 -10.30 -3.38
CA PRO A 28 -24.28 -10.73 -1.99
C PRO A 28 -23.03 -11.28 -1.31
N TYR A 29 -22.18 -12.01 -2.04
CA TYR A 29 -20.90 -12.54 -1.52
C TYR A 29 -19.93 -11.41 -1.17
N THR A 30 -19.78 -10.42 -2.07
CA THR A 30 -18.94 -9.23 -1.81
C THR A 30 -19.45 -8.47 -0.58
N LYS A 31 -20.76 -8.21 -0.50
CA LYS A 31 -21.39 -7.56 0.66
C LYS A 31 -21.13 -8.31 1.96
N SER A 32 -21.38 -9.63 1.97
CA SER A 32 -21.13 -10.47 3.14
C SER A 32 -19.67 -10.45 3.56
N THR A 33 -18.75 -10.54 2.60
CA THR A 33 -17.30 -10.50 2.86
C THR A 33 -16.87 -9.16 3.45
N ALA A 34 -17.36 -8.05 2.90
CA ALA A 34 -17.10 -6.71 3.41
C ALA A 34 -17.64 -6.52 4.83
N GLU A 35 -18.90 -6.90 5.09
CA GLU A 35 -19.52 -6.81 6.42
C GLU A 35 -18.77 -7.64 7.46
N ASN A 36 -18.37 -8.87 7.10
CA ASN A 36 -17.57 -9.72 7.98
C ASN A 36 -16.20 -9.12 8.25
N PHE A 37 -15.57 -8.51 7.24
CA PHE A 37 -14.27 -7.87 7.38
C PHE A 37 -14.32 -6.63 8.28
N LYS A 38 -15.32 -5.75 8.10
CA LYS A 38 -15.57 -4.58 8.95
C LYS A 38 -15.80 -4.95 10.43
N LYS A 39 -16.35 -6.14 10.70
CA LYS A 39 -16.59 -6.65 12.06
C LYS A 39 -15.37 -7.33 12.69
N ARG A 40 -14.28 -7.57 11.93
CA ARG A 40 -13.06 -8.14 12.50
C ARG A 40 -12.44 -7.16 13.50
N ARG A 41 -11.71 -7.71 14.47
CA ARG A 41 -10.95 -6.90 15.43
C ARG A 41 -9.95 -6.02 14.68
N LEU A 42 -10.07 -4.71 14.86
CA LEU A 42 -9.09 -3.74 14.37
C LEU A 42 -7.73 -4.00 15.04
N THR A 43 -6.69 -4.15 14.23
CA THR A 43 -5.31 -4.27 14.71
C THR A 43 -4.68 -2.88 14.78
N ASN A 44 -4.45 -2.36 15.99
CA ASN A 44 -3.72 -1.11 16.17
C ASN A 44 -2.22 -1.41 16.28
N VAL A 45 -1.42 -0.74 15.46
CA VAL A 45 0.03 -0.83 15.42
C VAL A 45 0.59 0.54 15.80
N ASP A 46 0.80 0.74 17.10
CA ASP A 46 1.20 2.05 17.65
C ASP A 46 2.71 2.31 17.51
N ASN A 47 3.50 1.25 17.53
CA ASN A 47 4.97 1.27 17.40
C ASN A 47 5.40 0.37 16.24
N CYS A 48 6.69 0.08 16.15
CA CYS A 48 7.25 -0.86 15.21
C CYS A 48 6.70 -2.29 15.38
N ILE A 49 6.60 -3.00 14.25
CA ILE A 49 6.39 -4.45 14.16
C ILE A 49 7.25 -4.97 13.01
N SER A 50 7.47 -6.29 12.94
CA SER A 50 8.13 -6.93 11.79
C SER A 50 7.21 -6.93 10.56
N SER A 51 6.95 -5.73 10.02
CA SER A 51 6.09 -5.52 8.86
C SER A 51 6.79 -4.70 7.78
N VAL A 52 6.66 -5.14 6.54
CA VAL A 52 6.87 -4.25 5.39
C VAL A 52 5.63 -3.38 5.24
N TYR A 53 5.67 -2.18 5.83
CA TYR A 53 4.67 -1.16 5.54
C TYR A 53 4.87 -0.63 4.11
N VAL A 54 3.80 -0.36 3.37
CA VAL A 54 3.81 0.16 2.00
C VAL A 54 3.04 1.47 1.96
N HIS A 55 3.70 2.57 1.57
CA HIS A 55 3.04 3.87 1.40
C HIS A 55 2.24 3.91 0.10
N GLN A 56 1.36 4.91 -0.02
CA GLN A 56 0.68 5.24 -1.27
C GLN A 56 1.69 5.31 -2.43
N GLY A 57 1.39 4.63 -3.54
CA GLY A 57 2.26 4.56 -4.71
C GLY A 57 3.43 3.58 -4.61
N GLU A 58 3.56 2.85 -3.50
CA GLU A 58 4.51 1.77 -3.32
C GLU A 58 3.85 0.38 -3.45
N MET A 59 4.69 -0.62 -3.65
CA MET A 59 4.37 -2.04 -3.49
C MET A 59 5.54 -2.77 -2.85
N ALA A 60 5.26 -3.96 -2.32
CA ALA A 60 6.27 -4.92 -1.91
C ALA A 60 5.88 -6.30 -2.42
N THR A 61 6.86 -7.07 -2.91
CA THR A 61 6.69 -8.48 -3.24
C THR A 61 7.59 -9.30 -2.34
N ILE A 62 7.03 -10.26 -1.62
CA ILE A 62 7.70 -11.04 -0.58
C ILE A 62 7.65 -12.52 -0.99
N PRO A 63 8.80 -13.19 -1.17
CA PRO A 63 8.83 -14.60 -1.51
C PRO A 63 8.47 -15.47 -0.30
N PHE A 64 7.83 -16.61 -0.55
CA PHE A 64 7.81 -17.71 0.41
C PHE A 64 9.03 -18.57 0.10
N LEU A 65 10.03 -18.51 0.98
CA LEU A 65 11.23 -19.33 0.84
C LEU A 65 10.84 -20.82 0.87
N ASP A 66 11.42 -21.60 -0.02
CA ASP A 66 11.25 -23.05 0.01
C ASP A 66 11.79 -23.59 1.34
N THR A 67 10.96 -24.38 2.02
CA THR A 67 11.13 -24.85 3.42
C THR A 67 12.42 -25.65 3.70
N SER A 68 13.31 -25.81 2.73
CA SER A 68 14.58 -26.55 2.82
C SER A 68 15.78 -25.69 3.23
N LEU A 69 15.70 -24.37 3.13
CA LEU A 69 16.68 -23.46 3.72
C LEU A 69 16.10 -22.96 5.04
N SER A 70 16.86 -23.13 6.13
CA SER A 70 16.49 -22.68 7.48
C SER A 70 15.81 -21.32 7.39
N ILE A 71 14.54 -21.24 7.80
CA ILE A 71 13.75 -20.02 7.94
C ILE A 71 14.48 -19.14 8.96
N SER A 72 15.47 -18.40 8.46
CA SER A 72 16.48 -17.71 9.23
C SER A 72 16.14 -16.22 9.13
N SER A 73 15.23 -15.75 9.98
CA SER A 73 15.13 -14.34 10.40
C SER A 73 15.06 -13.24 9.33
N THR A 74 14.79 -13.55 8.05
CA THR A 74 14.91 -12.60 6.92
C THR A 74 13.59 -12.30 6.20
N VAL A 75 12.53 -13.08 6.45
CA VAL A 75 11.20 -12.79 5.90
C VAL A 75 10.40 -12.01 6.95
N PRO A 76 9.81 -10.86 6.60
CA PRO A 76 8.95 -10.11 7.51
C PRO A 76 7.76 -10.98 7.96
N GLU A 77 7.28 -10.76 9.18
CA GLU A 77 6.09 -11.46 9.69
C GLU A 77 4.81 -10.95 9.00
N TYR A 78 4.78 -9.65 8.75
CA TYR A 78 3.63 -8.95 8.20
C TYR A 78 3.98 -8.13 6.96
N THR A 79 2.95 -7.76 6.22
CA THR A 79 2.98 -6.57 5.39
C THR A 79 1.71 -5.77 5.60
N SER A 80 1.81 -4.45 5.51
CA SER A 80 0.71 -3.57 5.85
C SER A 80 0.69 -2.32 4.99
N SER A 81 -0.48 -1.69 4.95
CA SER A 81 -0.69 -0.37 4.37
C SER A 81 -1.88 0.26 5.08
N ASP A 82 -1.94 1.59 5.07
CA ASP A 82 -3.00 2.36 5.75
C ASP A 82 -3.27 3.67 5.02
N ASP A 83 -4.24 4.45 5.50
CA ASP A 83 -4.71 5.73 4.95
C ASP A 83 -5.34 5.60 3.56
N ALA A 84 -5.95 4.45 3.26
CA ALA A 84 -6.60 4.22 1.98
C ALA A 84 -8.01 4.85 1.91
N THR A 85 -8.06 6.17 1.68
CA THR A 85 -9.31 6.92 1.51
C THR A 85 -9.93 6.63 0.14
N SER A 86 -9.48 7.32 -0.92
CA SER A 86 -9.92 7.13 -2.30
C SER A 86 -9.13 6.04 -3.07
N CYS A 87 -8.07 5.54 -2.44
CA CYS A 87 -7.16 4.53 -2.94
C CYS A 87 -7.51 3.11 -2.45
N TYR A 88 -6.85 2.10 -3.02
CA TYR A 88 -7.05 0.70 -2.68
C TYR A 88 -5.75 0.06 -2.22
N ILE A 89 -5.85 -0.74 -1.17
CA ILE A 89 -4.81 -1.69 -0.79
C ILE A 89 -5.16 -3.04 -1.40
N VAL A 90 -4.24 -3.55 -2.20
CA VAL A 90 -4.40 -4.82 -2.91
C VAL A 90 -3.33 -5.79 -2.45
N ILE A 91 -3.76 -6.99 -2.05
CA ILE A 91 -2.87 -8.10 -1.68
C ILE A 91 -3.10 -9.25 -2.65
N LEU A 92 -2.03 -9.69 -3.31
CA LEU A 92 -1.95 -10.88 -4.14
C LEU A 92 -1.17 -11.96 -3.39
N ARG A 93 -1.70 -13.17 -3.30
CA ARG A 93 -0.97 -14.33 -2.75
C ARG A 93 -1.02 -15.49 -3.71
N CYS A 94 0.12 -16.14 -3.93
CA CYS A 94 0.17 -17.45 -4.57
C CYS A 94 1.15 -18.36 -3.81
N ALA A 95 1.44 -19.55 -4.35
CA ALA A 95 2.32 -20.51 -3.68
C ALA A 95 3.78 -20.01 -3.54
N THR A 96 4.24 -19.09 -4.41
CA THR A 96 5.63 -18.62 -4.43
C THR A 96 5.86 -17.40 -3.53
N GLY A 97 4.80 -16.74 -3.07
CA GLY A 97 4.91 -15.49 -2.33
C GLY A 97 3.63 -14.67 -2.33
N CYS A 98 3.74 -13.44 -1.83
CA CYS A 98 2.69 -12.45 -1.87
C CYS A 98 3.20 -11.08 -2.31
N SER A 99 2.31 -10.27 -2.87
CA SER A 99 2.56 -8.86 -3.16
C SER A 99 1.47 -7.99 -2.52
N ILE A 100 1.86 -6.87 -1.93
CA ILE A 100 0.95 -5.82 -1.48
C ILE A 100 1.22 -4.54 -2.28
N GLY A 101 0.18 -3.77 -2.58
CA GLY A 101 0.32 -2.47 -3.22
C GLY A 101 -0.73 -1.48 -2.72
N HIS A 102 -0.34 -0.22 -2.57
CA HIS A 102 -1.24 0.88 -2.25
C HIS A 102 -1.48 1.72 -3.51
N LEU A 103 -2.64 1.51 -4.12
CA LEU A 103 -2.98 1.93 -5.47
C LEU A 103 -3.91 3.14 -5.44
N ASP A 104 -3.44 4.27 -5.97
CA ASP A 104 -4.16 5.54 -6.00
C ASP A 104 -4.41 6.09 -7.41
N THR A 105 -3.85 5.43 -8.43
CA THR A 105 -4.11 5.76 -9.84
C THR A 105 -4.26 4.50 -10.68
N PRO A 106 -5.00 4.55 -11.81
CA PRO A 106 -5.06 3.44 -12.75
C PRO A 106 -3.68 2.99 -13.24
N LEU A 107 -2.76 3.92 -13.52
CA LEU A 107 -1.41 3.56 -13.99
C LEU A 107 -0.61 2.75 -12.96
N ARG A 108 -0.73 3.10 -11.67
CA ARG A 108 -0.11 2.34 -10.58
C ARG A 108 -0.77 0.99 -10.38
N ALA A 109 -2.09 0.89 -10.48
CA ALA A 109 -2.79 -0.39 -10.46
C ALA A 109 -2.32 -1.33 -11.58
N ARG A 110 -2.26 -0.85 -12.82
CA ARG A 110 -1.73 -1.64 -13.96
C ARG A 110 -0.29 -2.08 -13.74
N SER A 111 0.57 -1.18 -13.27
CA SER A 111 1.98 -1.49 -13.03
C SER A 111 2.16 -2.48 -11.87
N PHE A 112 1.31 -2.43 -10.84
CA PHE A 112 1.28 -3.41 -9.75
C PHE A 112 1.07 -4.82 -10.27
N PHE A 113 -0.02 -5.05 -11.02
CA PHE A 113 -0.30 -6.39 -11.57
C PHE A 113 0.84 -6.87 -12.46
N ARG A 114 1.31 -6.04 -13.41
CA ARG A 114 2.43 -6.39 -14.28
C ARG A 114 3.70 -6.79 -13.50
N LYS A 115 4.06 -6.05 -12.44
CA LYS A 115 5.27 -6.32 -11.63
C LYS A 115 5.10 -7.54 -10.74
N SER A 116 3.97 -7.65 -10.03
CA SER A 116 3.64 -8.78 -9.18
C SER A 116 3.58 -10.07 -9.98
N GLU A 117 2.90 -10.06 -11.13
CA GLU A 117 2.71 -11.25 -11.96
C GLU A 117 4.04 -11.78 -12.53
N ARG A 118 4.92 -10.87 -12.98
CA ARG A 118 6.25 -11.21 -13.50
C ARG A 118 7.08 -12.00 -12.47
N PHE A 119 6.96 -11.66 -11.19
CA PHE A 119 7.67 -12.36 -10.12
C PHE A 119 6.96 -13.65 -9.71
N LEU A 120 5.68 -13.53 -9.32
CA LEU A 120 4.93 -14.60 -8.65
C LEU A 120 4.63 -15.80 -9.55
N PHE A 121 4.39 -15.60 -10.84
CA PHE A 121 3.96 -16.66 -11.77
C PHE A 121 5.04 -17.06 -12.77
N SER A 122 6.32 -16.73 -12.50
CA SER A 122 7.47 -17.14 -13.33
C SER A 122 7.60 -18.67 -13.49
N ASN A 123 7.08 -19.45 -12.54
CA ASN A 123 7.21 -20.92 -12.48
C ASN A 123 5.92 -21.71 -12.82
N ARG A 124 5.05 -21.19 -13.70
CA ARG A 124 3.83 -21.85 -14.25
C ARG A 124 2.69 -22.17 -13.26
N ASN A 125 2.77 -21.80 -11.98
CA ASN A 125 1.55 -21.73 -11.18
C ASN A 125 0.74 -20.53 -11.69
N ASN A 126 -0.56 -20.70 -11.91
CA ASN A 126 -1.41 -19.64 -12.48
C ASN A 126 -2.54 -19.25 -11.51
N ASN A 127 -2.50 -19.71 -10.26
CA ASN A 127 -3.56 -19.47 -9.28
C ASN A 127 -3.07 -18.53 -8.18
N ALA A 128 -3.85 -17.49 -7.90
CA ALA A 128 -3.61 -16.59 -6.78
C ALA A 128 -4.92 -16.20 -6.07
N THR A 129 -4.82 -15.92 -4.78
CA THR A 129 -5.87 -15.24 -4.02
C THR A 129 -5.64 -13.74 -4.09
N ILE A 130 -6.72 -12.97 -4.32
CA ILE A 130 -6.70 -11.51 -4.35
C ILE A 130 -7.55 -10.95 -3.21
N HIS A 131 -7.01 -10.02 -2.44
CA HIS A 131 -7.74 -9.22 -1.46
C HIS A 131 -7.71 -7.75 -1.90
N ILE A 132 -8.85 -7.08 -1.81
CA ILE A 132 -9.04 -5.69 -2.24
C ILE A 132 -9.79 -4.95 -1.13
N VAL A 133 -9.15 -3.94 -0.55
CA VAL A 133 -9.72 -3.13 0.55
C VAL A 133 -9.46 -1.66 0.26
N GLY A 134 -10.42 -0.79 0.56
CA GLY A 134 -10.28 0.65 0.41
C GLY A 134 -11.26 1.22 -0.62
N GLY A 135 -11.10 2.51 -0.90
CA GLY A 135 -12.03 3.27 -1.72
C GLY A 135 -13.39 3.46 -1.05
N PHE A 136 -14.07 4.51 -1.46
CA PHE A 136 -15.46 4.78 -1.13
C PHE A 136 -16.09 5.55 -2.31
N PRO A 137 -17.40 5.82 -2.31
CA PRO A 137 -18.04 6.68 -3.31
C PRO A 137 -17.59 8.14 -3.14
N ASP A 138 -16.36 8.45 -3.57
CA ASP A 138 -15.78 9.79 -3.45
C ASP A 138 -16.35 10.76 -4.50
N PRO A 139 -16.44 12.08 -4.20
CA PRO A 139 -17.04 13.06 -5.11
C PRO A 139 -16.34 13.21 -6.46
N GLN A 140 -15.06 12.86 -6.54
CA GLN A 140 -14.23 12.99 -7.74
C GLN A 140 -14.25 11.70 -8.58
N ASN A 141 -14.94 10.66 -8.13
CA ASN A 141 -15.01 9.34 -8.75
C ASN A 141 -13.62 8.69 -8.97
N LEU A 142 -12.64 9.06 -8.14
CA LEU A 142 -11.26 8.56 -8.22
C LEU A 142 -11.21 7.08 -7.84
N SER A 143 -11.89 6.70 -6.76
CA SER A 143 -11.99 5.32 -6.29
C SER A 143 -12.58 4.40 -7.37
N HIS A 144 -13.58 4.87 -8.11
CA HIS A 144 -14.15 4.08 -9.21
C HIS A 144 -13.13 3.85 -10.34
N SER A 145 -12.37 4.89 -10.71
CA SER A 145 -11.38 4.80 -11.77
C SER A 145 -10.26 3.79 -11.47
N VAL A 146 -9.77 3.77 -10.22
CA VAL A 146 -8.74 2.82 -9.79
C VAL A 146 -9.31 1.40 -9.72
N LEU A 147 -10.52 1.24 -9.17
CA LEU A 147 -11.19 -0.06 -9.10
C LEU A 147 -11.42 -0.67 -10.48
N VAL A 148 -11.87 0.13 -11.45
CA VAL A 148 -12.06 -0.33 -12.84
C VAL A 148 -10.77 -0.91 -13.41
N GLU A 149 -9.62 -0.26 -13.18
CA GLU A 149 -8.34 -0.78 -13.67
C GLU A 149 -7.87 -2.03 -12.91
N ILE A 150 -8.12 -2.11 -11.59
CA ILE A 150 -7.88 -3.31 -10.79
C ILE A 150 -8.70 -4.49 -11.36
N LEU A 151 -10.00 -4.31 -11.56
CA LEU A 151 -10.89 -5.35 -12.08
C LEU A 151 -10.56 -5.73 -13.52
N SER A 152 -10.18 -4.75 -14.36
CA SER A 152 -9.68 -4.99 -15.71
C SER A 152 -8.43 -5.87 -15.70
N SER A 153 -7.51 -5.64 -14.77
CA SER A 153 -6.29 -6.45 -14.63
C SER A 153 -6.56 -7.87 -14.15
N LEU A 154 -7.64 -8.10 -13.40
CA LEU A 154 -8.03 -9.42 -12.91
C LEU A 154 -8.85 -10.22 -13.93
N VAL A 155 -9.90 -9.60 -14.46
CA VAL A 155 -10.91 -10.29 -15.28
C VAL A 155 -10.42 -10.54 -16.70
N CYS A 156 -9.60 -9.64 -17.24
CA CYS A 156 -9.01 -9.79 -18.57
C CYS A 156 -7.65 -10.52 -18.57
N SER A 157 -7.23 -11.10 -17.44
CA SER A 157 -5.96 -11.83 -17.33
C SER A 157 -6.08 -13.31 -17.73
N ASP A 158 -4.96 -13.86 -18.19
CA ASP A 158 -4.80 -15.29 -18.46
C ASP A 158 -4.58 -16.10 -17.17
N LEU A 159 -4.27 -15.44 -16.06
CA LEU A 159 -4.15 -16.04 -14.73
C LEU A 159 -5.52 -16.28 -14.08
N ASN A 160 -5.57 -17.19 -13.10
CA ASN A 160 -6.74 -17.45 -12.27
C ASN A 160 -6.60 -16.73 -10.93
N TYR A 161 -7.59 -15.92 -10.62
CA TYR A 161 -7.68 -15.20 -9.36
C TYR A 161 -8.88 -15.70 -8.55
N GLU A 162 -8.69 -16.06 -7.29
CA GLU A 162 -9.77 -16.31 -6.33
C GLU A 162 -9.99 -15.07 -5.48
N LEU A 163 -11.22 -14.54 -5.44
CA LEU A 163 -11.54 -13.39 -4.62
C LEU A 163 -11.61 -13.77 -3.14
N GLY A 164 -10.62 -13.29 -2.38
CA GLY A 164 -10.58 -13.34 -0.93
C GLY A 164 -11.41 -12.21 -0.31
N VAL A 165 -10.77 -11.41 0.54
CA VAL A 165 -11.42 -10.25 1.18
C VAL A 165 -11.70 -9.18 0.12
N CYS A 166 -12.95 -8.76 0.01
CA CYS A 166 -13.36 -7.66 -0.86
C CYS A 166 -14.21 -6.67 -0.06
N CYS A 167 -13.62 -5.54 0.32
CA CYS A 167 -14.26 -4.46 1.08
C CYS A 167 -13.98 -3.14 0.37
N ILE A 168 -14.83 -2.81 -0.61
CA ILE A 168 -14.59 -1.75 -1.60
C ILE A 168 -15.78 -0.83 -1.77
N GLY A 169 -15.54 0.44 -2.12
CA GLY A 169 -16.56 1.39 -2.56
C GLY A 169 -17.73 1.49 -1.58
N GLU A 170 -18.96 1.33 -2.06
CA GLU A 170 -20.19 1.31 -1.25
C GLU A 170 -20.19 0.27 -0.10
N ASN A 171 -19.40 -0.79 -0.22
CA ASN A 171 -19.31 -1.81 0.83
C ASN A 171 -18.30 -1.44 1.93
N ASN A 172 -17.44 -0.45 1.67
CA ASN A 172 -16.45 0.07 2.59
C ASN A 172 -16.88 1.40 3.24
N ILE A 173 -18.18 1.69 3.38
CA ILE A 173 -18.63 2.93 4.02
C ILE A 173 -19.06 2.73 5.48
N CYS A 174 -18.86 3.76 6.28
CA CYS A 174 -19.58 4.03 7.53
C CYS A 174 -20.28 5.39 7.41
N ILE A 175 -21.48 5.49 7.97
CA ILE A 175 -22.31 6.70 7.92
C ILE A 175 -22.27 7.36 9.30
N PHE A 176 -21.87 8.62 9.35
CA PHE A 176 -21.83 9.42 10.57
C PHE A 176 -23.19 10.06 10.86
N SER A 177 -23.34 10.59 12.09
CA SER A 177 -24.61 11.18 12.55
C SER A 177 -25.07 12.38 11.73
N ASP A 178 -24.15 13.06 11.04
CA ASP A 178 -24.42 14.18 10.14
C ASP A 178 -24.80 13.75 8.71
N GLY A 179 -24.86 12.44 8.45
CA GLY A 179 -25.18 11.85 7.15
C GLY A 179 -23.99 11.74 6.20
N THR A 180 -22.79 12.13 6.63
CA THR A 180 -21.58 11.99 5.80
C THR A 180 -21.11 10.54 5.74
N SER A 181 -20.61 10.14 4.56
CA SER A 181 -20.05 8.81 4.32
C SER A 181 -18.53 8.87 4.36
N HIS A 182 -17.93 8.00 5.16
CA HIS A 182 -16.48 7.84 5.25
C HIS A 182 -16.09 6.40 4.95
N PRO A 183 -14.84 6.15 4.52
CA PRO A 183 -14.30 4.81 4.49
C PRO A 183 -14.35 4.17 5.89
N ALA A 184 -14.92 2.98 5.99
CA ALA A 184 -14.98 2.20 7.23
C ALA A 184 -13.64 1.54 7.55
N VAL A 185 -12.90 1.11 6.53
CA VAL A 185 -11.55 0.55 6.65
C VAL A 185 -10.59 1.32 5.77
N LEU A 186 -9.55 1.87 6.41
CA LEU A 186 -8.47 2.64 5.76
C LEU A 186 -7.17 1.82 5.64
N GLY A 187 -6.98 0.82 6.49
CA GLY A 187 -5.75 0.07 6.55
C GLY A 187 -5.95 -1.42 6.72
N VAL A 188 -4.92 -2.16 6.33
CA VAL A 188 -4.85 -3.60 6.46
C VAL A 188 -3.48 -4.04 6.95
N ILE A 189 -3.49 -5.13 7.71
CA ILE A 189 -2.30 -5.91 8.01
C ILE A 189 -2.52 -7.32 7.50
N TYR A 190 -1.50 -7.86 6.86
CA TYR A 190 -1.48 -9.20 6.30
C TYR A 190 -0.44 -10.05 7.00
N ASP A 191 -0.89 -11.12 7.66
CA ASP A 191 -0.02 -12.17 8.20
C ASP A 191 0.39 -13.10 7.08
N ILE A 192 1.69 -13.04 6.75
CA ILE A 192 2.27 -13.77 5.63
C ILE A 192 2.20 -15.28 5.84
N ARG A 193 2.36 -15.72 7.10
CA ARG A 193 2.43 -17.12 7.49
C ARG A 193 1.06 -17.76 7.59
N THR A 194 0.10 -17.06 8.20
CA THR A 194 -1.26 -17.62 8.42
C THR A 194 -2.24 -17.30 7.29
N ASP A 195 -1.84 -16.50 6.31
CA ASP A 195 -2.71 -16.03 5.23
C ASP A 195 -3.98 -15.32 5.76
N HIS A 196 -3.78 -14.40 6.70
CA HIS A 196 -4.87 -13.65 7.32
C HIS A 196 -4.73 -12.15 7.07
N VAL A 197 -5.75 -11.58 6.46
CA VAL A 197 -5.92 -10.12 6.33
C VAL A 197 -6.81 -9.65 7.47
N ASN A 198 -6.40 -8.62 8.20
CA ASN A 198 -7.23 -7.94 9.20
C ASN A 198 -7.28 -6.42 8.92
N PRO A 199 -8.39 -5.74 9.26
CA PRO A 199 -8.39 -4.30 9.29
C PRO A 199 -7.35 -3.82 10.30
N ALA A 200 -6.61 -2.77 9.95
CA ALA A 200 -5.55 -2.23 10.77
C ALA A 200 -5.53 -0.71 10.78
N ARG A 201 -4.99 -0.15 11.87
CA ARG A 201 -4.55 1.24 11.97
C ARG A 201 -3.07 1.23 12.30
N ILE A 202 -2.27 1.86 11.45
CA ILE A 202 -0.81 1.87 11.51
C ILE A 202 -0.37 3.31 11.82
N SER A 203 0.14 3.54 13.03
CA SER A 203 0.63 4.86 13.44
C SER A 203 1.75 5.33 12.51
N TRP A 204 1.98 6.64 12.41
CA TRP A 204 3.07 7.19 11.59
C TRP A 204 4.44 6.60 11.97
N LYS A 205 4.67 6.35 13.27
CA LYS A 205 5.90 5.76 13.84
C LYS A 205 6.15 4.32 13.36
N ALA A 206 5.10 3.58 13.04
CA ALA A 206 5.16 2.21 12.57
C ALA A 206 5.43 2.07 11.06
N ARG A 207 5.51 3.18 10.31
CA ARG A 207 5.61 3.20 8.83
C ARG A 207 7.04 3.21 8.29
N GLY A 208 7.99 2.95 9.17
CA GLY A 208 9.41 2.91 8.86
C GLY A 208 9.81 1.82 7.84
N PRO A 209 11.07 1.84 7.38
CA PRO A 209 12.10 2.81 7.74
C PRO A 209 11.94 4.12 6.96
N VAL A 210 12.50 5.21 7.49
CA VAL A 210 12.58 6.55 6.86
C VAL A 210 11.28 6.99 6.15
N PRO A 211 10.13 6.97 6.85
CA PRO A 211 8.81 7.12 6.23
C PRO A 211 8.64 8.46 5.50
N VAL A 212 9.32 9.51 5.96
CA VAL A 212 9.22 10.85 5.37
C VAL A 212 9.83 10.88 3.97
N LEU A 213 11.00 10.25 3.77
CA LEU A 213 11.64 10.16 2.44
C LEU A 213 10.78 9.34 1.46
N ARG A 214 10.18 8.26 1.96
CA ARG A 214 9.32 7.39 1.15
C ARG A 214 8.07 8.13 0.71
N LEU A 215 7.41 8.84 1.62
CA LEU A 215 6.24 9.65 1.29
C LEU A 215 6.58 10.82 0.35
N LEU A 216 7.74 11.48 0.54
CA LEU A 216 8.21 12.55 -0.35
C LEU A 216 8.30 12.11 -1.82
N ARG A 217 8.56 10.82 -2.09
CA ARG A 217 8.64 10.27 -3.45
C ARG A 217 7.37 10.50 -4.27
N LEU A 218 6.21 10.67 -3.64
CA LEU A 218 4.98 11.04 -4.33
C LEU A 218 5.08 12.39 -5.07
N ASN A 219 5.97 13.28 -4.63
CA ASN A 219 6.24 14.57 -5.28
C ASN A 219 7.25 14.47 -6.45
N CYS A 220 7.66 13.27 -6.85
CA CYS A 220 8.54 13.06 -7.99
C CYS A 220 7.76 13.15 -9.33
N VAL A 221 8.27 13.95 -10.27
CA VAL A 221 7.66 14.21 -11.60
C VAL A 221 7.50 12.94 -12.45
N CYS A 222 8.29 11.90 -12.19
CA CYS A 222 8.29 10.64 -12.94
C CYS A 222 7.47 9.52 -12.27
N SER A 223 6.76 9.79 -11.17
CA SER A 223 6.12 8.77 -10.31
C SER A 223 4.77 8.23 -10.84
N LYS A 224 4.70 7.87 -12.13
CA LYS A 224 3.47 7.33 -12.75
C LYS A 224 3.29 5.83 -12.53
N GLU A 225 4.39 5.10 -12.35
CA GLU A 225 4.35 3.68 -12.04
C GLU A 225 4.45 3.44 -10.52
N ILE A 226 3.96 2.28 -10.08
CA ILE A 226 4.13 1.86 -8.69
C ILE A 226 5.60 1.54 -8.40
N THR A 227 6.10 1.91 -7.23
CA THR A 227 7.49 1.65 -6.83
C THR A 227 7.56 0.37 -6.01
N ASN A 228 8.31 -0.63 -6.47
CA ASN A 228 8.58 -1.79 -5.61
C ASN A 228 9.71 -1.44 -4.64
N VAL A 229 9.41 -1.46 -3.35
CA VAL A 229 10.37 -1.10 -2.30
C VAL A 229 11.05 -2.30 -1.67
N TYR A 230 10.59 -3.53 -1.93
CA TYR A 230 11.19 -4.73 -1.38
C TYR A 230 11.81 -5.56 -2.51
N ASP A 231 13.11 -5.86 -2.39
CA ASP A 231 13.82 -6.76 -3.30
C ASP A 231 13.55 -8.20 -2.84
N PRO A 232 12.69 -8.96 -3.56
CA PRO A 232 12.35 -10.31 -3.15
C PRO A 232 13.52 -11.29 -3.30
N GLU A 233 14.49 -11.03 -4.17
CA GLU A 233 15.62 -11.93 -4.38
C GLU A 233 16.64 -11.80 -3.25
N LYS A 234 16.79 -10.58 -2.71
CA LYS A 234 17.78 -10.27 -1.67
C LYS A 234 17.22 -10.16 -0.27
N GLY A 235 15.89 -10.05 -0.11
CA GLY A 235 15.22 -9.99 1.18
C GLY A 235 15.50 -8.70 1.96
N PHE A 236 15.52 -7.56 1.27
CA PHE A 236 15.67 -6.25 1.89
C PHE A 236 14.76 -5.21 1.27
N LEU A 237 14.42 -4.18 2.05
CA LEU A 237 13.79 -2.97 1.56
C LEU A 237 14.87 -2.06 0.97
N SER A 238 14.64 -1.56 -0.24
CA SER A 238 15.52 -0.63 -0.95
C SER A 238 14.77 0.62 -1.34
N ILE A 239 15.38 1.77 -1.10
CA ILE A 239 14.89 3.08 -1.50
C ILE A 239 15.92 3.64 -2.47
N ASP A 240 15.61 3.58 -3.76
CA ASP A 240 16.50 4.12 -4.78
C ASP A 240 16.56 5.64 -4.75
N PRO A 241 17.68 6.27 -5.16
CA PRO A 241 17.76 7.71 -5.31
C PRO A 241 16.63 8.24 -6.20
N PHE A 242 16.01 9.34 -5.80
CA PHE A 242 14.97 10.01 -6.58
C PHE A 242 15.13 11.53 -6.48
N SER A 243 14.60 12.23 -7.48
CA SER A 243 14.53 13.69 -7.48
C SER A 243 13.09 14.12 -7.19
N TYR A 244 12.93 15.23 -6.48
CA TYR A 244 11.66 15.91 -6.33
C TYR A 244 11.84 17.37 -6.74
N VAL A 245 10.75 18.02 -7.14
CA VAL A 245 10.77 19.46 -7.45
C VAL A 245 10.37 20.20 -6.19
N ARG A 246 11.33 20.89 -5.57
CA ARG A 246 11.03 21.79 -4.46
C ARG A 246 10.30 23.03 -4.99
N PRO A 247 9.16 23.43 -4.40
CA PRO A 247 8.56 24.72 -4.66
C PRO A 247 9.55 25.88 -4.49
N ALA A 248 9.43 26.92 -5.31
CA ALA A 248 10.30 28.10 -5.25
C ALA A 248 10.24 28.81 -3.89
N PHE A 249 9.06 28.80 -3.28
CA PHE A 249 8.80 29.35 -1.96
C PHE A 249 8.17 28.26 -1.09
N ILE A 250 8.76 28.03 0.08
CA ILE A 250 8.25 27.12 1.10
C ILE A 250 8.28 27.90 2.41
N ASN A 251 7.11 28.09 3.02
CA ASN A 251 6.99 28.68 4.34
C ASN A 251 7.59 27.74 5.40
N THR A 252 8.08 28.30 6.50
CA THR A 252 8.58 27.54 7.65
C THR A 252 7.52 26.59 8.21
N GLU A 253 6.27 27.03 8.19
CA GLU A 253 5.10 26.27 8.65
C GLU A 253 4.15 26.04 7.48
N ILE A 254 3.36 24.97 7.58
CA ILE A 254 2.27 24.65 6.66
C ILE A 254 0.96 24.63 7.45
N THR A 255 -0.08 25.26 6.92
CA THR A 255 -1.38 25.28 7.60
C THR A 255 -2.18 24.01 7.33
N SER A 256 -3.17 23.74 8.18
CA SER A 256 -4.12 22.64 7.95
C SER A 256 -4.84 22.79 6.61
N GLU A 257 -5.24 24.00 6.22
CA GLU A 257 -5.87 24.26 4.91
C GLU A 257 -4.94 23.94 3.73
N GLU A 258 -3.66 24.28 3.84
CA GLU A 258 -2.66 23.95 2.81
C GLU A 258 -2.43 22.43 2.69
N ILE A 259 -2.46 21.69 3.81
CA ILE A 259 -2.42 20.22 3.78
C ILE A 259 -3.69 19.63 3.18
N ARG A 260 -4.86 20.15 3.56
CA ARG A 260 -6.17 19.73 3.02
C ARG A 260 -6.25 19.92 1.50
N ALA A 261 -5.68 21.02 0.99
CA ALA A 261 -5.62 21.29 -0.44
C ALA A 261 -4.79 20.26 -1.25
N LYS A 262 -3.96 19.45 -0.59
CA LYS A 262 -3.19 18.36 -1.22
C LYS A 262 -3.92 17.02 -1.23
N SER A 263 -5.02 16.88 -0.49
CA SER A 263 -5.80 15.65 -0.41
C SER A 263 -6.87 15.59 -1.50
N THR A 264 -7.20 14.38 -1.95
CA THR A 264 -8.36 14.13 -2.82
C THR A 264 -9.69 14.15 -2.05
N THR A 265 -9.65 13.86 -0.76
CA THR A 265 -10.80 13.63 0.11
C THR A 265 -10.53 14.20 1.51
N PRO A 266 -10.32 15.52 1.64
CA PRO A 266 -9.73 16.14 2.83
C PRO A 266 -10.52 15.91 4.12
N GLU A 267 -11.84 15.72 4.04
CA GLU A 267 -12.69 15.48 5.21
C GLU A 267 -12.67 14.02 5.68
N GLN A 268 -12.14 13.11 4.85
CA GLN A 268 -12.03 11.68 5.16
C GLN A 268 -10.60 11.26 5.53
N GLU A 269 -9.63 12.18 5.47
CA GLU A 269 -8.24 11.87 5.79
C GLU A 269 -8.05 11.60 7.29
N PRO A 270 -7.30 10.55 7.66
CA PRO A 270 -6.96 10.28 9.05
C PRO A 270 -5.86 11.24 9.55
N GLU A 271 -5.70 11.32 10.87
CA GLU A 271 -4.65 12.13 11.52
C GLU A 271 -3.24 11.82 10.99
N SER A 272 -2.95 10.55 10.71
CA SER A 272 -1.68 10.07 10.13
C SER A 272 -1.34 10.70 8.78
N TYR A 273 -2.34 11.06 7.97
CA TYR A 273 -2.12 11.79 6.72
C TYR A 273 -1.54 13.19 7.02
N PHE A 274 -2.13 13.92 7.98
CA PHE A 274 -1.66 15.26 8.36
C PHE A 274 -0.27 15.22 8.99
N GLU A 275 0.02 14.24 9.84
CA GLU A 275 1.36 14.00 10.39
C GLU A 275 2.39 13.81 9.27
N GLY A 276 2.10 12.92 8.31
CA GLY A 276 3.00 12.63 7.20
C GLY A 276 3.26 13.84 6.29
N GLN A 277 2.20 14.58 5.94
CA GLN A 277 2.32 15.76 5.09
C GLN A 277 3.09 16.90 5.79
N THR A 278 2.93 17.05 7.10
CA THR A 278 3.70 18.00 7.91
C THR A 278 5.19 17.61 7.93
N ALA A 279 5.49 16.32 8.12
CA ALA A 279 6.87 15.84 8.10
C ALA A 279 7.53 16.03 6.73
N VAL A 280 6.82 15.74 5.63
CA VAL A 280 7.31 15.95 4.27
C VAL A 280 7.55 17.44 3.99
N HIS A 281 6.66 18.32 4.45
CA HIS A 281 6.85 19.77 4.34
C HIS A 281 8.11 20.23 5.06
N ARG A 282 8.31 19.78 6.31
CA ARG A 282 9.51 20.06 7.10
C ARG A 282 10.79 19.61 6.37
N LEU A 283 10.80 18.40 5.82
CA LEU A 283 11.93 17.89 5.05
C LEU A 283 12.22 18.80 3.84
N MET A 284 11.21 19.16 3.05
CA MET A 284 11.39 20.04 1.88
C MET A 284 11.85 21.45 2.26
N PHE A 285 11.43 21.96 3.43
CA PHE A 285 11.89 23.24 3.94
C PHE A 285 13.41 23.23 4.17
N TYR A 286 13.91 22.23 4.90
CA TYR A 286 15.33 22.11 5.26
C TYR A 286 16.24 21.55 4.15
N CYS A 287 15.71 20.77 3.20
CA CYS A 287 16.51 20.13 2.15
C CYS A 287 16.39 20.86 0.80
N HIS A 288 17.51 21.36 0.28
CA HIS A 288 17.55 22.07 -1.00
C HIS A 288 17.84 21.10 -2.15
N ASN A 289 16.81 20.40 -2.64
CA ASN A 289 16.77 19.51 -3.84
C ASN A 289 17.70 18.30 -3.89
N LEU A 290 18.87 18.33 -3.23
CA LEU A 290 19.80 17.23 -3.17
C LEU A 290 19.54 16.44 -1.89
N LEU A 291 18.90 15.29 -2.02
CA LEU A 291 18.73 14.33 -0.94
C LEU A 291 20.09 13.69 -0.63
N SER A 292 20.85 14.32 0.25
CA SER A 292 22.25 13.94 0.56
C SER A 292 22.41 12.52 1.08
N TRP A 293 21.35 11.93 1.64
CA TRP A 293 21.33 10.54 2.07
C TRP A 293 21.57 9.55 0.92
N PHE A 294 21.33 9.95 -0.34
CA PHE A 294 21.55 9.09 -1.51
C PHE A 294 22.91 9.27 -2.20
N LYS A 295 23.86 10.00 -1.61
CA LYS A 295 25.17 10.28 -2.23
C LYS A 295 25.91 9.02 -2.66
N ASP A 296 25.85 7.97 -1.85
CA ASP A 296 26.58 6.71 -2.06
C ASP A 296 25.69 5.58 -2.61
N GLY A 297 24.49 5.92 -3.10
CA GLY A 297 23.55 4.98 -3.71
C GLY A 297 22.25 4.80 -2.92
N PRO A 298 21.55 3.66 -3.08
CA PRO A 298 20.26 3.41 -2.44
C PRO A 298 20.39 3.24 -0.92
N LEU A 299 19.31 3.57 -0.21
CA LEU A 299 19.16 3.19 1.19
C LEU A 299 18.61 1.78 1.26
N VAL A 300 19.21 0.93 2.09
CA VAL A 300 18.93 -0.51 2.15
C VAL A 300 18.75 -0.95 3.59
N PHE A 301 17.64 -1.63 3.87
CA PHE A 301 17.23 -2.05 5.20
C PHE A 301 16.79 -3.50 5.20
N ARG A 302 17.22 -4.27 6.21
CA ARG A 302 16.72 -5.62 6.45
C ARG A 302 15.60 -5.58 7.48
N CYS A 303 14.50 -6.25 7.17
CA CYS A 303 13.46 -6.50 8.17
C CYS A 303 13.92 -7.64 9.08
N VAL A 304 13.81 -7.45 10.39
CA VAL A 304 14.13 -8.47 11.40
C VAL A 304 12.93 -8.76 12.28
N LEU A 305 12.94 -9.93 12.93
CA LEU A 305 11.92 -10.34 13.91
C LEU A 305 12.17 -9.69 15.28
N ASP A 306 12.37 -8.37 15.30
CA ASP A 306 12.46 -7.56 16.50
C ASP A 306 11.33 -6.51 16.45
N PRO A 307 10.30 -6.62 17.31
CA PRO A 307 9.21 -5.66 17.31
C PRO A 307 9.64 -4.25 17.75
N ASN A 308 10.76 -4.10 18.45
CA ASN A 308 11.25 -2.78 18.88
C ASN A 308 12.15 -2.12 17.84
N LYS A 309 12.84 -2.91 17.01
CA LYS A 309 13.74 -2.41 15.98
C LYS A 309 13.67 -3.28 14.72
N PRO A 310 12.54 -3.27 14.00
CA PRO A 310 12.29 -4.20 12.91
C PRO A 310 13.13 -3.88 11.67
N TRP A 311 13.79 -2.72 11.61
CA TRP A 311 14.59 -2.31 10.46
C TRP A 311 16.05 -2.09 10.84
N VAL A 312 16.92 -2.89 10.23
CA VAL A 312 18.37 -2.81 10.39
C VAL A 312 18.97 -2.20 9.12
N PRO A 313 19.62 -1.02 9.18
CA PRO A 313 20.31 -0.44 8.02
C PRO A 313 21.48 -1.32 7.59
N LEU A 314 21.70 -1.47 6.29
CA LEU A 314 22.74 -2.34 5.72
C LEU A 314 23.94 -1.60 5.12
N ASN A 315 23.90 -0.26 5.06
CA ASN A 315 25.01 0.58 4.63
C ASN A 315 25.04 1.90 5.44
N GLU A 316 26.16 2.62 5.37
CA GLU A 316 26.38 3.86 6.13
C GLU A 316 25.33 4.93 5.80
N ALA A 317 24.98 5.10 4.52
CA ALA A 317 23.92 6.01 4.10
C ALA A 317 22.57 5.71 4.78
N SER A 318 22.23 4.44 4.96
CA SER A 318 21.01 3.98 5.63
C SER A 318 21.05 4.22 7.13
N VAL A 319 22.23 4.08 7.75
CA VAL A 319 22.44 4.43 9.17
C VAL A 319 22.19 5.92 9.36
N VAL A 320 22.87 6.76 8.57
CA VAL A 320 22.74 8.22 8.64
C VAL A 320 21.29 8.65 8.41
N ALA A 321 20.59 8.07 7.42
CA ALA A 321 19.19 8.37 7.21
C ALA A 321 18.32 7.93 8.41
N SER A 322 18.51 6.72 8.93
CA SER A 322 17.74 6.24 10.10
C SER A 322 17.93 7.07 11.38
N GLU A 323 19.07 7.73 11.54
CA GLU A 323 19.36 8.60 12.70
C GLU A 323 18.96 10.06 12.45
N ASP A 324 18.59 10.43 11.22
CA ASP A 324 18.24 11.81 10.87
C ASP A 324 16.77 12.11 11.20
N PRO A 325 16.48 13.09 12.09
CA PRO A 325 15.11 13.44 12.50
C PRO A 325 14.28 14.07 11.38
N LEU A 326 14.87 14.41 10.22
CA LEU A 326 14.13 14.85 9.04
C LEU A 326 13.57 13.69 8.24
N THR A 327 14.19 12.51 8.31
CA THR A 327 13.79 11.35 7.47
C THR A 327 13.13 10.25 8.28
N ASN A 328 13.56 10.08 9.52
CA ASN A 328 13.01 9.13 10.47
C ASN A 328 12.29 9.87 11.60
N ILE A 329 11.37 9.17 12.26
CA ILE A 329 10.62 9.73 13.37
C ILE A 329 11.37 9.38 14.64
N GLU A 330 12.23 10.28 15.12
CA GLU A 330 12.55 10.29 16.56
C GLU A 330 11.34 10.88 17.29
N ILE A 331 10.89 10.19 18.35
CA ILE A 331 9.86 10.69 19.26
C ILE A 331 10.47 11.76 20.14
#